data_AF-A0A2E9A2E4-F1
#
_entry.id   AF-A0A2E9A2E4-F1
#
_cell.length_a   1.000
_cell.length_b   1.000
_cell.length_c   1.000
_cell.angle_alpha   90.00
_cell.angle_beta   90.00
_cell.angle_gamma   90.00
#
_symmetry.space_group_name_H-M   'P 1'
#
loop_
_entity.id
_entity.type
_entity.pdbx_description
1 polymer ?
#
loop_
_entity_poly.entity_id
_entity_poly.type
_entity_poly.pdbx_seq_one_letter_code
_entity_poly.pdbx_strand_id
1 'polypeptide(L)'
;MDIEKVFKNIVLLDFVILILLIVSIIIEPEEITNISESLGAGIWDENTITIIFMGFLIVYLINLILLYKFVSFGKVLYLILSILGIVLPLTAGPIISSSLTYTFEWIGGATSGGILVLLYFSPIKDKFIK
;
A
#
# COMPACT_ATOMS: atom_id res chain seq x y z
N MET A 1 11.14 -0.25 -25.34
CA MET A 1 11.15 0.12 -23.91
C MET A 1 11.49 -1.13 -23.13
N ASP A 2 12.45 -1.06 -22.20
CA ASP A 2 12.80 -2.20 -21.36
C ASP A 2 11.73 -2.37 -20.27
N ILE A 3 10.87 -3.38 -20.44
CA ILE A 3 9.75 -3.65 -19.53
C ILE A 3 10.23 -3.99 -18.11
N GLU A 4 11.44 -4.54 -17.98
CA GLU A 4 12.04 -4.87 -16.69
C GLU A 4 12.37 -3.59 -15.91
N LYS A 5 13.01 -2.64 -16.60
CA LYS A 5 13.33 -1.33 -16.04
C LYS A 5 12.06 -0.57 -15.65
N VAL A 6 11.02 -0.61 -16.50
CA VAL A 6 9.73 0.02 -16.21
C VAL A 6 9.09 -0.58 -14.96
N PHE A 7 9.04 -1.91 -14.87
CA PHE A 7 8.47 -2.59 -13.70
C PHE A 7 9.22 -2.23 -12.41
N LYS A 8 10.55 -2.31 -12.41
CA LYS A 8 11.38 -1.93 -11.25
C LYS A 8 11.16 -0.47 -10.83
N ASN A 9 11.05 0.44 -11.81
CA ASN A 9 10.79 1.84 -11.52
C ASN A 9 9.42 2.08 -10.90
N ILE A 10 8.39 1.34 -11.32
CA ILE A 10 7.05 1.44 -10.73
C ILE A 10 7.04 0.85 -9.31
N VAL A 11 7.74 -0.26 -9.07
CA VAL A 11 7.90 -0.80 -7.70
C VAL A 11 8.63 0.19 -6.78
N LEU A 12 9.66 0.88 -7.28
CA LEU A 12 10.34 1.95 -6.54
C LEU A 12 9.44 3.16 -6.31
N LEU A 13 8.62 3.54 -7.29
CA LEU A 13 7.64 4.60 -7.16
C LEU A 13 6.64 4.27 -6.05
N ASP A 14 6.13 3.03 -6.00
CA ASP A 14 5.22 2.55 -4.96
C ASP A 14 5.84 2.67 -3.56
N PHE A 15 7.11 2.26 -3.43
CA PHE A 15 7.87 2.42 -2.19
C PHE A 15 8.03 3.90 -1.78
N VAL A 16 8.32 4.79 -2.74
CA VAL A 16 8.43 6.24 -2.47
C VAL A 16 7.09 6.83 -2.04
N ILE A 17 5.99 6.46 -2.71
CA ILE A 17 4.64 6.91 -2.34
C ILE A 17 4.29 6.45 -0.93
N LEU A 18 4.63 5.21 -0.57
CA LEU A 18 4.44 4.70 0.79
C LEU A 18 5.16 5.55 1.84
N ILE A 19 6.41 5.95 1.58
CA ILE A 19 7.15 6.87 2.46
C ILE A 19 6.45 8.23 2.55
N LEU A 20 6.03 8.78 1.42
CA LEU A 20 5.33 10.07 1.37
C LEU A 20 4.00 10.02 2.13
N LEU A 21 3.29 8.90 2.06
CA LEU A 21 2.05 8.67 2.79
C LEU A 21 2.30 8.65 4.30
N ILE A 22 3.34 7.94 4.77
CA ILE A 22 3.74 7.95 6.19
C ILE A 22 4.10 9.37 6.65
N VAL A 23 4.88 10.10 5.85
CA VAL A 23 5.24 11.49 6.16
C VAL A 23 3.99 12.37 6.21
N SER A 24 3.03 12.18 5.30
CA SER A 24 1.80 12.98 5.27
C SER A 24 0.93 12.81 6.51
N ILE A 25 0.88 11.60 7.08
CA ILE A 25 0.16 11.31 8.33
C ILE A 25 0.86 12.00 9.51
N ILE A 26 2.19 12.03 9.54
CA ILE A 26 2.96 12.66 10.65
C ILE A 26 2.77 14.18 10.68
N ILE A 27 2.61 14.82 9.52
CA ILE A 27 2.46 16.28 9.40
C ILE A 27 0.99 16.72 9.33
N GLU A 28 0.06 15.82 9.63
CA GLU A 28 -1.37 16.09 9.57
C GLU A 28 -1.79 17.19 10.57
N PRO A 29 -2.65 18.16 10.18
CA PRO A 29 -3.05 19.23 11.07
C PRO A 29 -3.80 18.72 12.32
N GLU A 30 -3.61 19.39 13.46
CA GLU A 30 -4.24 19.03 14.73
C GLU A 30 -5.78 18.97 14.64
N GLU A 31 -6.39 19.80 13.80
CA GLU A 31 -7.85 19.79 13.59
C GLU A 31 -8.34 18.43 13.05
N ILE A 32 -7.59 17.80 12.15
CA ILE A 32 -7.93 16.48 11.61
C ILE A 32 -7.82 15.43 12.71
N THR A 33 -6.74 15.45 13.49
CA THR A 33 -6.53 14.53 14.62
C THR A 33 -7.65 14.65 15.65
N ASN A 34 -7.98 15.88 16.06
CA ASN A 34 -9.05 16.15 17.04
C ASN A 34 -10.42 15.66 16.57
N ILE A 35 -10.74 15.83 15.27
CA ILE A 35 -11.99 15.30 14.73
C ILE A 35 -11.91 13.77 14.71
N SER A 36 -10.80 13.18 14.29
CA SER A 36 -10.62 11.72 14.19
C SER A 36 -10.85 11.03 15.53
N GLU A 37 -10.34 11.58 16.63
CA GLU A 37 -10.54 11.06 18.00
C GLU A 37 -12.00 11.10 18.45
N SER A 38 -12.82 11.96 17.85
CA SER A 38 -14.26 12.06 18.15
C SER A 38 -15.13 11.10 17.33
N LEU A 39 -14.56 10.42 16.33
CA LEU A 39 -15.27 9.48 15.46
C LEU A 39 -15.45 8.12 16.14
N GLY A 40 -16.49 7.40 15.73
CA GLY A 40 -16.78 6.07 16.26
C GLY A 40 -15.69 5.06 15.90
N ALA A 41 -15.38 4.15 16.83
CA ALA A 41 -14.46 3.04 16.57
C ALA A 41 -15.03 2.07 15.53
N GLY A 42 -14.13 1.38 14.83
CA GLY A 42 -14.47 0.30 13.90
C GLY A 42 -14.76 -1.03 14.62
N ILE A 43 -14.55 -2.13 13.90
CA ILE A 43 -14.69 -3.49 14.45
C ILE A 43 -13.60 -3.78 15.49
N TRP A 44 -12.44 -3.13 15.34
CA TRP A 44 -11.25 -3.34 16.15
C TRP A 44 -11.02 -2.15 17.09
N ASP A 45 -10.46 -2.42 18.28
CA ASP A 45 -9.90 -1.37 19.12
C ASP A 45 -8.62 -0.78 18.51
N GLU A 46 -8.26 0.43 18.94
CA GLU A 46 -7.13 1.21 18.41
C GLU A 46 -5.78 0.49 18.49
N ASN A 47 -5.52 -0.24 19.58
CA ASN A 47 -4.26 -0.97 19.74
C ASN A 47 -4.20 -2.16 18.78
N THR A 48 -5.28 -2.93 18.69
CA THR A 48 -5.35 -4.08 17.80
C THR A 48 -5.21 -3.67 16.34
N ILE A 49 -5.93 -2.63 15.90
CA ILE A 49 -5.86 -2.19 14.51
C ILE A 49 -4.47 -1.64 14.15
N THR A 50 -3.83 -0.92 15.08
CA THR A 50 -2.45 -0.42 14.91
C THR A 50 -1.47 -1.56 14.70
N ILE A 51 -1.55 -2.62 15.51
CA ILE A 51 -0.69 -3.80 15.37
C ILE A 51 -0.92 -4.50 14.02
N ILE A 52 -2.18 -4.64 13.60
CA ILE A 52 -2.53 -5.23 12.29
C ILE A 52 -1.92 -4.40 11.16
N PHE A 53 -2.05 -3.07 11.19
CA PHE A 53 -1.46 -2.18 10.18
C PHE A 53 0.07 -2.24 10.15
N MET A 54 0.74 -2.28 11.31
CA MET A 54 2.20 -2.45 11.37
C MET A 54 2.64 -3.79 10.77
N GLY A 55 1.92 -4.87 11.09
CA GLY A 55 2.18 -6.20 10.50
C GLY A 55 1.99 -6.20 8.98
N PHE A 56 0.88 -5.62 8.50
CA PHE A 56 0.61 -5.45 7.08
C PHE A 56 1.73 -4.66 6.38
N LEU A 57 2.15 -3.53 6.94
CA LEU A 57 3.20 -2.68 6.40
C LEU A 57 4.54 -3.42 6.25
N ILE A 58 4.94 -4.19 7.26
CA ILE A 58 6.18 -4.98 7.22
C ILE A 58 6.12 -6.01 6.10
N VAL A 59 5.01 -6.76 5.99
CA VAL A 59 4.84 -7.77 4.94
C VAL A 59 4.79 -7.11 3.56
N TYR A 60 4.17 -5.94 3.44
CA TYR A 60 4.13 -5.15 2.21
C TYR A 60 5.53 -4.72 1.76
N LEU A 61 6.34 -4.17 2.67
CA LEU A 61 7.73 -3.78 2.39
C LEU A 61 8.59 -4.97 1.94
N ILE A 62 8.48 -6.11 2.63
CA ILE A 62 9.16 -7.34 2.23
C ILE A 62 8.72 -7.73 0.82
N ASN A 63 7.43 -7.64 0.52
CA ASN A 63 6.90 -8.02 -0.77
C ASN A 63 7.38 -7.10 -1.91
N LEU A 64 7.53 -5.80 -1.70
CA LEU A 64 8.15 -4.91 -2.68
C LEU A 64 9.59 -5.33 -3.02
N ILE A 65 10.36 -5.79 -2.04
CA ILE A 65 11.73 -6.33 -2.26
C ILE A 65 11.66 -7.62 -3.10
N LEU A 66 10.69 -8.50 -2.81
CA LEU A 66 10.47 -9.74 -3.58
C LEU A 66 10.12 -9.42 -5.04
N LEU A 67 9.25 -8.43 -5.28
CA LEU A 67 8.89 -7.97 -6.61
C LEU A 67 10.09 -7.40 -7.36
N TYR A 68 10.87 -6.52 -6.71
CA TYR A 68 12.05 -5.91 -7.31
C TYR A 68 13.12 -6.95 -7.73
N LYS A 69 13.20 -8.05 -6.98
CA LYS A 69 14.10 -9.19 -7.24
C LYS A 69 13.49 -10.28 -8.13
N PHE A 70 12.26 -10.09 -8.62
CA PHE A 70 11.53 -11.09 -9.43
C PHE A 70 11.33 -12.45 -8.76
N VAL A 71 11.13 -12.50 -7.44
CA VAL A 71 10.86 -13.76 -6.71
C VAL A 71 9.44 -14.24 -6.96
N SER A 72 9.25 -15.49 -7.38
CA SER A 72 7.97 -16.07 -7.83
C SER A 72 6.81 -15.87 -6.85
N PHE A 73 7.04 -16.21 -5.57
CA PHE A 73 6.06 -16.03 -4.49
C PHE A 73 5.61 -14.58 -4.31
N GLY A 74 6.48 -13.62 -4.68
CA GLY A 74 6.20 -12.19 -4.58
C GLY A 74 4.93 -11.77 -5.33
N LYS A 75 4.63 -12.39 -6.49
CA LYS A 75 3.44 -12.06 -7.29
C LYS A 75 2.14 -12.34 -6.54
N VAL A 76 2.00 -13.56 -6.03
CA VAL A 76 0.81 -14.02 -5.33
C VAL A 76 0.63 -13.25 -4.03
N LEU A 77 1.73 -13.03 -3.30
CA LEU A 77 1.70 -12.25 -2.07
C LEU A 77 1.28 -10.80 -2.35
N TYR A 78 1.74 -10.16 -3.43
CA TYR A 78 1.31 -8.79 -3.77
C TYR A 78 -0.19 -8.72 -4.06
N LEU A 79 -0.74 -9.68 -4.82
CA LEU A 79 -2.18 -9.74 -5.07
C LEU A 79 -2.99 -9.85 -3.77
N ILE A 80 -2.57 -10.73 -2.85
CA ILE A 80 -3.22 -10.89 -1.55
C ILE A 80 -3.15 -9.58 -0.76
N LEU A 81 -1.98 -8.94 -0.71
CA LEU A 81 -1.78 -7.68 -0.01
C LEU A 81 -2.60 -6.54 -0.62
N SER A 82 -2.71 -6.45 -1.94
CA SER A 82 -3.58 -5.45 -2.60
C SER A 82 -5.05 -5.63 -2.23
N ILE A 83 -5.53 -6.87 -2.19
CA ILE A 83 -6.91 -7.16 -1.75
C ILE A 83 -7.09 -6.78 -0.28
N LEU A 84 -6.15 -7.17 0.59
CA LEU A 84 -6.18 -6.82 2.00
C LEU A 84 -6.10 -5.31 2.22
N GLY A 85 -5.30 -4.58 1.43
CA GLY A 85 -5.22 -3.11 1.49
C GLY A 85 -6.54 -2.41 1.16
N ILE A 86 -7.42 -3.05 0.38
CA ILE A 86 -8.78 -2.55 0.11
C ILE A 86 -9.77 -2.97 1.22
N VAL A 87 -9.65 -4.20 1.72
CA VAL A 87 -10.62 -4.76 2.67
C VAL A 87 -10.36 -4.33 4.12
N LEU A 88 -9.11 -4.18 4.54
CA LEU A 88 -8.77 -3.80 5.92
C LEU A 88 -9.38 -2.45 6.33
N PRO A 89 -9.33 -1.38 5.52
CA PRO A 89 -9.99 -0.11 5.84
C PRO A 89 -11.50 -0.23 6.06
N LEU A 90 -12.19 -1.21 5.44
CA LEU A 90 -13.63 -1.43 5.64
C LEU A 90 -13.97 -1.91 7.06
N THR A 91 -12.96 -2.40 7.79
CA THR A 91 -13.12 -2.81 9.19
C THR A 91 -12.78 -1.71 10.18
N ALA A 92 -12.19 -0.61 9.70
CA ALA A 92 -11.96 0.59 10.48
C ALA A 92 -13.26 1.40 10.62
N GLY A 93 -13.29 2.30 11.61
CA GLY A 93 -14.35 3.29 11.74
C GLY A 93 -14.28 4.34 10.62
N PRO A 94 -15.02 5.45 10.72
CA PRO A 94 -14.91 6.56 9.78
C PRO A 94 -13.46 7.08 9.75
N ILE A 95 -12.87 7.11 8.54
CA ILE A 95 -11.53 7.64 8.31
C ILE A 95 -11.67 9.03 7.70
N ILE A 96 -11.02 10.01 8.29
CA ILE A 96 -10.81 11.32 7.70
C ILE A 96 -9.32 11.52 7.48
N SER A 97 -8.98 12.25 6.41
CA SER A 97 -7.60 12.52 6.08
C SER A 97 -7.50 13.89 5.41
N SER A 98 -6.34 14.52 5.55
CA SER A 98 -6.02 15.76 4.86
C SER A 98 -6.00 15.55 3.34
N SER A 99 -6.19 16.62 2.58
CA SER A 99 -6.11 16.56 1.11
C SER A 99 -4.77 16.01 0.61
N LEU A 100 -3.68 16.21 1.36
CA LEU A 100 -2.35 15.70 1.02
C LEU A 100 -2.30 14.17 1.18
N THR A 101 -2.70 13.67 2.36
CA THR A 101 -2.77 12.23 2.65
C THR A 101 -3.67 11.52 1.64
N TYR A 102 -4.86 12.06 1.40
CA TYR A 102 -5.82 11.55 0.43
C TYR A 102 -5.23 11.49 -0.99
N THR A 103 -4.49 12.52 -1.41
CA THR A 103 -3.84 12.53 -2.72
C THR A 103 -2.82 11.39 -2.85
N PHE A 104 -1.99 11.16 -1.83
CA PHE A 104 -1.03 10.05 -1.86
C PHE A 104 -1.70 8.67 -1.81
N GLU A 105 -2.84 8.51 -1.13
CA GLU A 105 -3.63 7.28 -1.19
C GLU A 105 -4.08 6.97 -2.63
N TRP A 106 -4.60 7.95 -3.36
CA TRP A 106 -4.99 7.77 -4.77
C TRP A 106 -3.82 7.41 -5.68
N ILE A 107 -2.69 8.09 -5.53
CA ILE A 107 -1.48 7.79 -6.31
C ILE A 107 -0.96 6.39 -5.96
N GLY A 108 -1.01 6.00 -4.68
CA GLY A 108 -0.67 4.66 -4.22
C GLY A 108 -1.58 3.59 -4.82
N GLY A 109 -2.89 3.80 -4.79
CA GLY A 109 -3.87 2.90 -5.41
C GLY A 109 -3.66 2.75 -6.93
N ALA A 110 -3.42 3.85 -7.64
CA ALA A 110 -3.14 3.82 -9.07
C ALA A 110 -1.82 3.08 -9.39
N THR A 111 -0.79 3.31 -8.59
CA THR A 111 0.51 2.62 -8.71
C THR A 111 0.35 1.12 -8.45
N SER A 112 -0.38 0.73 -7.41
CA SER A 112 -0.65 -0.66 -7.10
C SER A 112 -1.43 -1.37 -8.21
N GLY A 113 -2.45 -0.70 -8.78
CA GLY A 113 -3.14 -1.18 -9.97
C GLY A 113 -2.21 -1.38 -11.16
N GLY A 114 -1.30 -0.42 -11.39
CA GLY A 114 -0.27 -0.53 -12.43
C GLY A 114 0.66 -1.73 -12.23
N ILE A 115 1.09 -1.99 -11.00
CA ILE A 115 1.90 -3.16 -10.64
C ILE A 115 1.12 -4.45 -10.93
N LEU A 116 -0.14 -4.55 -10.50
CA LEU A 116 -0.98 -5.74 -10.74
C LEU A 116 -1.17 -6.01 -12.24
N VAL A 117 -1.44 -4.96 -13.03
CA VAL A 117 -1.57 -5.08 -14.48
C VAL A 117 -0.28 -5.63 -15.09
N LEU A 118 0.87 -5.08 -14.71
CA LEU A 118 2.16 -5.57 -15.19
C LEU A 118 2.39 -7.02 -14.76
N LEU A 119 2.18 -7.34 -13.48
CA LEU A 119 2.44 -8.68 -12.91
C LEU A 119 1.67 -9.81 -13.58
N TYR A 120 0.44 -9.56 -14.02
CA TYR A 120 -0.46 -10.61 -14.52
C TYR A 120 -0.74 -10.52 -16.03
N PHE A 121 -0.65 -9.33 -16.61
CA PHE A 121 -1.08 -9.06 -17.99
C PHE A 121 0.04 -8.51 -18.89
N SER A 122 1.30 -8.57 -18.44
CA SER A 122 2.46 -8.21 -19.28
C SER A 122 3.52 -9.32 -19.35
N PRO A 123 4.46 -9.26 -20.31
CA PRO A 123 5.58 -10.21 -20.40
C PRO A 123 6.49 -10.25 -19.16
N ILE A 124 6.40 -9.29 -18.24
CA ILE A 124 7.19 -9.33 -17.00
C ILE A 124 6.87 -10.56 -16.15
N LYS A 125 5.66 -11.11 -16.26
CA LYS A 125 5.18 -12.25 -15.48
C LYS A 125 6.08 -13.49 -15.64
N ASP A 126 6.75 -13.60 -16.79
CA ASP A 126 7.63 -14.71 -17.17
C ASP A 126 9.04 -14.58 -16.56
N LYS A 127 9.39 -13.41 -16.00
CA LYS A 127 10.66 -13.23 -15.26
C LYS A 127 10.61 -13.81 -13.86
N PHE A 128 9.43 -14.02 -13.32
CA PHE A 128 9.19 -14.58 -11.99
C PHE A 128 9.24 -16.12 -11.98
N ILE A 129 9.93 -16.74 -12.93
CA ILE A 129 10.04 -18.19 -13.05
C ILE A 129 11.26 -18.66 -12.24
N LYS A 130 11.00 -18.98 -10.97
CA LYS A 130 11.78 -19.90 -10.12
C LYS A 130 11.00 -20.27 -8.87
#